data_AF-A0A7C4L119-F1
#
_entry.id   AF-A0A7C4L119-F1
#
_cell.length_a   1.000
_cell.length_b   1.000
_cell.length_c   1.000
_cell.angle_alpha   90.00
_cell.angle_beta   90.00
_cell.angle_gamma   90.00
#
_symmetry.space_group_name_H-M   'P 1'
#
loop_
_entity.id
_entity.type
_entity.pdbx_description
1 polymer ?
#
loop_
_entity_poly.entity_id
_entity_poly.type
_entity_poly.pdbx_seq_one_letter_code
_entity_poly.pdbx_strand_id
1 'polypeptide(L)'
;MENMSAARRCIFILILLALLAAPSAQAQSSTPLESLVIQILPEFDRPDVLVIYRLTLAASVSLPAQISLRIPRAAGAPYNVAWEDVDGLLYNLAYTTEVRGEWLQITFTTPSANLQVEYYDPRLEREQTLRKFTYEWNGDFKVENLVVSVQQPANAENMQAYPGFDAGQRLSDGFIYFTNPVGKVEAGVTFKVNLRYEKADDSLSVGMLPVQPAQPLDENTPGRTAASALLPVFLLVIGGVLLVVLVSWFLIRRDREGSSPARRYRHKRPAAARIAEEVSPVVYCHQCGRRAEAGDLFCRTCGVRLRKE
;
A
#
# COMPACT_ATOMS: atom_id res chain seq x y z
N MET A 1 83.25 -17.69 16.58
CA MET A 1 82.55 -16.69 17.42
C MET A 1 83.21 -15.34 17.17
N GLU A 2 82.81 -14.67 16.09
CA GLU A 2 83.33 -13.35 15.73
C GLU A 2 82.89 -12.29 16.75
N ASN A 3 83.85 -11.52 17.25
CA ASN A 3 83.63 -10.42 18.17
C ASN A 3 82.87 -9.30 17.45
N MET A 4 81.54 -9.34 17.52
CA MET A 4 80.70 -8.17 17.23
C MET A 4 81.16 -7.01 18.14
N SER A 5 81.72 -5.97 17.53
CA SER A 5 82.11 -4.71 18.18
C SER A 5 80.99 -4.20 19.10
N ALA A 6 81.36 -3.67 20.27
CA ALA A 6 80.44 -3.12 21.25
C ALA A 6 79.45 -2.11 20.64
N ALA A 7 79.88 -1.34 19.63
CA ALA A 7 79.03 -0.42 18.89
C ALA A 7 77.89 -1.13 18.14
N ARG A 8 78.16 -2.28 17.52
CA ARG A 8 77.15 -3.09 16.83
C ARG A 8 76.12 -3.67 17.81
N ARG A 9 76.54 -4.03 19.02
CA ARG A 9 75.62 -4.49 20.08
C ARG A 9 74.73 -3.37 20.58
N CYS A 10 75.28 -2.16 20.80
CA CYS A 10 74.49 -1.00 21.21
C CYS A 10 73.45 -0.59 20.15
N ILE A 11 73.83 -0.60 18.86
CA ILE A 11 72.90 -0.30 17.77
C ILE A 11 71.78 -1.35 17.71
N PHE A 12 72.11 -2.64 17.86
CA PHE A 12 71.10 -3.70 17.88
C PHE A 12 70.12 -3.54 19.06
N ILE A 13 70.62 -3.19 20.24
CA ILE A 13 69.79 -2.97 21.44
C ILE A 13 68.90 -1.75 21.27
N LEU A 14 69.40 -0.66 20.66
CA LEU A 14 68.62 0.55 20.37
C LEU A 14 67.50 0.28 19.35
N ILE A 15 67.78 -0.51 18.31
CA ILE A 15 66.76 -0.94 17.34
C ILE A 15 65.71 -1.83 18.00
N LEU A 16 66.13 -2.76 18.88
CA LEU A 16 65.22 -3.61 19.62
C LEU A 16 64.33 -2.79 20.56
N LEU A 17 64.89 -1.82 21.28
CA LEU A 17 64.13 -0.90 22.15
C LEU A 17 63.15 -0.04 21.36
N ALA A 18 63.51 0.41 20.15
CA ALA A 18 62.63 1.18 19.27
C ALA A 18 61.46 0.33 18.75
N LEU A 19 61.67 -0.98 18.53
CA LEU A 19 60.61 -1.94 18.16
C LEU A 19 59.68 -2.26 19.34
N LEU A 20 60.18 -2.23 20.57
CA LEU A 20 59.38 -2.38 21.81
C LEU A 20 58.58 -1.12 22.17
N ALA A 21 58.97 0.04 21.65
CA ALA A 21 58.27 1.33 21.82
C ALA A 21 57.26 1.62 20.71
N ALA A 22 57.09 0.71 19.74
CA ALA A 22 56.01 0.83 18.78
C ALA A 22 54.67 0.81 19.54
N PRO A 23 53.79 1.80 19.35
CA PRO A 23 52.47 1.75 19.98
C PRO A 23 51.83 0.45 19.55
N SER A 24 51.46 -0.39 20.52
CA SER A 24 50.64 -1.56 20.28
C SER A 24 49.46 -1.08 19.45
N ALA A 25 49.36 -1.56 18.20
CA ALA A 25 48.19 -1.34 17.38
C ALA A 25 47.01 -1.83 18.22
N GLN A 26 46.25 -0.89 18.80
CA GLN A 26 45.02 -1.24 19.48
C GLN A 26 44.20 -1.90 18.40
N ALA A 27 43.97 -3.21 18.54
CA ALA A 27 42.91 -3.88 17.82
C ALA A 27 41.68 -3.00 18.05
N GLN A 28 41.20 -2.33 16.99
CA GLN A 28 40.05 -1.45 17.09
C GLN A 28 38.90 -2.32 17.60
N SER A 29 38.60 -2.20 18.88
CA SER A 29 37.43 -2.81 19.47
C SER A 29 36.23 -2.33 18.66
N SER A 30 35.52 -3.24 18.01
CA SER A 30 34.33 -2.91 17.22
C SER A 30 33.39 -2.06 18.06
N THR A 31 32.94 -0.92 17.55
CA THR A 31 31.99 -0.06 18.28
C THR A 31 30.72 -0.85 18.57
N PRO A 32 30.35 -1.08 19.85
CA PRO A 32 29.19 -1.91 20.17
C PRO A 32 27.88 -1.21 19.78
N LEU A 33 26.94 -1.99 19.26
CA LEU A 33 25.60 -1.56 18.89
C LEU A 33 24.56 -2.12 19.86
N GLU A 34 23.65 -1.27 20.30
CA GLU A 34 22.44 -1.71 21.03
C GLU A 34 21.50 -2.45 20.08
N SER A 35 21.29 -1.89 18.88
CA SER A 35 20.45 -2.49 17.86
C SER A 35 20.97 -2.24 16.45
N LEU A 36 20.66 -3.18 15.57
CA LEU A 36 20.87 -3.05 14.13
C LEU A 36 19.67 -3.68 13.42
N VAL A 37 19.05 -2.90 12.53
CA VAL A 37 18.07 -3.40 11.58
C VAL A 37 18.68 -3.37 10.20
N ILE A 38 18.78 -4.54 9.57
CA ILE A 38 19.16 -4.69 8.17
C ILE A 38 17.88 -4.90 7.36
N GLN A 39 17.48 -3.91 6.57
CA GLN A 39 16.39 -4.06 5.62
C GLN A 39 16.94 -4.33 4.23
N ILE A 40 16.41 -5.35 3.57
CA ILE A 40 16.77 -5.77 2.22
C ILE A 40 15.54 -5.63 1.34
N LEU A 41 15.60 -4.73 0.36
CA LEU A 41 14.50 -4.37 -0.52
C LEU A 41 14.92 -4.61 -1.99
N PRO A 42 14.72 -5.82 -2.52
CA PRO A 42 14.99 -6.10 -3.93
C PRO A 42 14.04 -5.32 -4.83
N GLU A 43 14.54 -4.76 -5.93
CA GLU A 43 13.68 -4.14 -6.97
C GLU A 43 12.73 -3.07 -6.40
N PHE A 44 13.18 -2.29 -5.41
CA PHE A 44 12.35 -1.29 -4.75
C PHE A 44 12.17 -0.03 -5.59
N ASP A 45 13.25 0.71 -5.81
CA ASP A 45 13.29 1.92 -6.62
C ASP A 45 14.39 1.89 -7.69
N ARG A 46 15.18 0.80 -7.71
CA ARG A 46 16.13 0.44 -8.78
C ARG A 46 16.03 -1.06 -9.07
N PRO A 47 16.51 -1.55 -10.23
CA PRO A 47 16.58 -2.99 -10.51
C PRO A 47 17.51 -3.79 -9.58
N ASP A 48 18.35 -3.10 -8.82
CA ASP A 48 19.27 -3.68 -7.83
C ASP A 48 18.57 -3.94 -6.48
N VAL A 49 19.31 -4.40 -5.48
CA VAL A 49 18.81 -4.59 -4.11
C VAL A 49 19.21 -3.40 -3.24
N LEU A 50 18.22 -2.65 -2.74
CA LEU A 50 18.47 -1.62 -1.73
C LEU A 50 18.68 -2.28 -0.37
N VAL A 51 19.80 -1.98 0.27
CA VAL A 51 20.09 -2.41 1.64
C VAL A 51 20.18 -1.19 2.54
N ILE A 52 19.38 -1.19 3.61
CA ILE A 52 19.33 -0.11 4.60
C ILE A 52 19.77 -0.67 5.95
N TYR A 53 20.83 -0.11 6.51
CA TYR A 53 21.22 -0.31 7.90
C TYR A 53 20.66 0.83 8.74
N ARG A 54 19.88 0.50 9.75
CA ARG A 54 19.55 1.43 10.84
C ARG A 54 20.24 0.95 12.10
N LEU A 55 21.17 1.76 12.60
CA LEU A 55 22.04 1.40 13.70
C LEU A 55 21.76 2.31 14.90
N THR A 56 21.76 1.73 16.10
CA THR A 56 21.80 2.47 17.36
C THR A 56 23.05 2.06 18.12
N LEU A 57 23.96 3.01 18.36
CA LEU A 57 25.16 2.79 19.17
C LEU A 57 24.78 2.46 20.62
N ALA A 58 25.55 1.59 21.27
CA ALA A 58 25.34 1.30 22.69
C ALA A 58 25.55 2.56 23.55
N ALA A 59 24.80 2.68 24.64
CA ALA A 59 24.89 3.84 25.55
C ALA A 59 26.28 4.05 26.18
N SER A 60 27.14 3.02 26.18
CA SER A 60 28.53 3.11 26.63
C SER A 60 29.47 3.83 25.65
N VAL A 61 29.02 4.09 24.41
CA VAL A 61 29.84 4.75 23.39
C VAL A 61 29.86 6.26 23.62
N SER A 62 31.06 6.84 23.75
CA SER A 62 31.22 8.28 23.86
C SER A 62 31.09 8.96 22.50
N LEU A 63 30.30 10.04 22.44
CA LEU A 63 30.08 10.82 21.22
C LEU A 63 30.95 12.11 21.22
N PRO A 64 31.41 12.59 20.05
CA PRO A 64 31.23 11.97 18.73
C PRO A 64 32.05 10.68 18.59
N ALA A 65 31.51 9.71 17.86
CA ALA A 65 32.13 8.40 17.66
C ALA A 65 32.56 8.21 16.21
N GLN A 66 33.74 7.62 16.00
CA GLN A 66 34.14 7.15 14.67
C GLN A 66 33.62 5.73 14.45
N ILE A 67 32.96 5.52 13.32
CA ILE A 67 32.38 4.25 12.90
C ILE A 67 33.08 3.79 11.63
N SER A 68 33.35 2.49 11.54
CA SER A 68 33.78 1.85 10.31
C SER A 68 32.90 0.63 10.05
N LEU A 69 32.31 0.57 8.86
CA LEU A 69 31.53 -0.57 8.38
C LEU A 69 31.97 -0.92 6.97
N ARG A 70 31.72 -2.14 6.51
CA ARG A 70 32.01 -2.56 5.16
C ARG A 70 30.75 -2.95 4.42
N ILE A 71 30.71 -2.56 3.15
CA ILE A 71 29.70 -2.99 2.17
C ILE A 71 30.40 -3.77 1.05
N PRO A 72 29.68 -4.61 0.28
CA PRO A 72 30.27 -5.30 -0.86
C PRO A 72 30.91 -4.30 -1.82
N ARG A 73 32.13 -4.57 -2.28
CA ARG A 73 32.82 -3.68 -3.23
C ARG A 73 32.01 -3.45 -4.52
N ALA A 74 31.26 -4.47 -4.95
CA ALA A 74 30.38 -4.40 -6.10
C ALA A 74 29.28 -3.32 -5.98
N ALA A 75 28.89 -2.94 -4.76
CA ALA A 75 27.91 -1.88 -4.51
C ALA A 75 28.43 -0.48 -4.86
N GLY A 76 29.75 -0.31 -4.99
CA GLY A 76 30.35 1.02 -5.15
C GLY A 76 30.24 1.86 -3.88
N ALA A 77 30.08 3.18 -4.03
CA ALA A 77 29.90 4.09 -2.90
C ALA A 77 28.51 3.91 -2.25
N PRO A 78 28.38 4.14 -0.93
CA PRO A 78 27.06 4.16 -0.29
C PRO A 78 26.18 5.23 -0.95
N TYR A 79 24.88 4.94 -1.07
CA TYR A 79 23.90 5.89 -1.56
C TYR A 79 23.66 7.01 -0.53
N ASN A 80 23.58 6.64 0.75
CA ASN A 80 23.41 7.58 1.85
C ASN A 80 24.17 7.12 3.10
N VAL A 81 24.74 8.08 3.82
CA VAL A 81 25.32 7.87 5.16
C VAL A 81 24.83 9.05 5.99
N ALA A 82 23.95 8.79 6.95
CA ALA A 82 23.26 9.82 7.70
C ALA A 82 23.17 9.49 9.20
N TRP A 83 22.95 10.52 9.99
CA TRP A 83 22.61 10.42 11.42
C TRP A 83 21.25 11.04 11.66
N GLU A 84 20.55 10.55 12.68
CA GLU A 84 19.28 11.10 13.14
C GLU A 84 19.53 12.11 14.27
N ASP A 85 19.07 13.35 14.08
CA ASP A 85 19.15 14.42 15.08
C ASP A 85 17.95 14.37 16.04
N VAL A 86 17.97 15.22 17.06
CA VAL A 86 16.92 15.34 18.08
C VAL A 86 15.55 15.73 17.53
N ASP A 87 15.49 16.25 16.29
CA ASP A 87 14.27 16.54 15.57
C ASP A 87 13.68 15.32 14.84
N GLY A 88 14.37 14.17 14.86
CA GLY A 88 13.98 12.94 14.19
C GLY A 88 14.27 12.93 12.69
N LEU A 89 14.98 13.93 12.17
CA LEU A 89 15.36 14.03 10.75
C LEU A 89 16.75 13.46 10.50
N LEU A 90 16.98 13.00 9.27
CA LEU A 90 18.25 12.46 8.82
C LEU A 90 19.12 13.53 8.17
N TYR A 91 20.37 13.62 8.62
CA TYR A 91 21.37 14.55 8.12
C TYR A 91 22.60 13.80 7.60
N ASN A 92 23.10 14.19 6.44
CA ASN A 92 24.22 13.51 5.79
C ASN A 92 25.53 13.69 6.57
N LEU A 93 26.32 12.62 6.62
CA LEU A 93 27.68 12.61 7.16
C LEU A 93 28.70 12.59 6.03
N ALA A 94 29.80 13.31 6.22
CA ALA A 94 30.99 13.09 5.42
C ALA A 94 31.62 11.74 5.78
N TYR A 95 32.12 11.03 4.76
CA TYR A 95 32.76 9.74 4.93
C TYR A 95 33.99 9.62 4.04
N THR A 96 34.84 8.66 4.40
CA THR A 96 35.97 8.20 3.58
C THR A 96 35.76 6.74 3.23
N THR A 97 36.40 6.28 2.15
CA THR A 97 36.32 4.88 1.75
C THR A 97 37.69 4.29 1.50
N GLU A 98 37.82 2.99 1.77
CA GLU A 98 39.02 2.22 1.49
C GLU A 98 38.66 0.82 0.99
N VAL A 99 39.27 0.41 -0.13
CA VAL A 99 39.05 -0.94 -0.67
C VAL A 99 39.84 -1.96 0.15
N ARG A 100 39.15 -2.99 0.63
CA ARG A 100 39.68 -4.09 1.45
C ARG A 100 39.25 -5.44 0.84
N GLY A 101 39.95 -5.87 -0.21
CA GLY A 101 39.60 -7.10 -0.95
C GLY A 101 38.25 -6.96 -1.66
N GLU A 102 37.31 -7.84 -1.32
CA GLU A 102 35.93 -7.85 -1.85
C GLU A 102 34.99 -6.84 -1.14
N TRP A 103 35.53 -6.08 -0.19
CA TRP A 103 34.77 -5.13 0.62
C TRP A 103 35.23 -3.70 0.37
N LEU A 104 34.29 -2.75 0.47
CA LEU A 104 34.58 -1.34 0.61
C LEU A 104 34.32 -0.94 2.06
N GLN A 105 35.37 -0.57 2.78
CA GLN A 105 35.23 0.00 4.13
C GLN A 105 34.82 1.46 4.01
N ILE A 106 33.80 1.85 4.75
CA ILE A 106 33.30 3.22 4.87
C ILE A 106 33.58 3.67 6.30
N THR A 107 34.27 4.79 6.45
CA THR A 107 34.62 5.36 7.76
C THR A 107 34.08 6.78 7.88
N PHE A 108 33.35 7.05 8.96
CA PHE A 108 32.73 8.36 9.24
C PHE A 108 32.69 8.64 10.74
N THR A 109 32.50 9.90 11.11
CA THR A 109 32.34 10.34 12.50
C THR A 109 30.93 10.86 12.70
N THR A 110 30.25 10.39 13.75
CA THR A 110 28.86 10.77 14.05
C THR A 110 28.75 11.55 15.37
N PRO A 111 27.90 12.59 15.44
CA PRO A 111 27.55 13.25 16.69
C PRO A 111 26.40 12.56 17.45
N SER A 112 25.71 11.59 16.84
CA SER A 112 24.52 10.91 17.38
C SER A 112 24.69 9.39 17.42
N ALA A 113 23.91 8.74 18.29
CA ALA A 113 23.86 7.29 18.42
C ALA A 113 23.02 6.63 17.32
N ASN A 114 22.07 7.34 16.70
CA ASN A 114 21.18 6.80 15.69
C ASN A 114 21.69 7.13 14.29
N LEU A 115 21.84 6.11 13.46
CA LEU A 115 22.47 6.18 12.15
C LEU A 115 21.64 5.45 11.10
N GLN A 116 21.72 5.93 9.86
CA GLN A 116 21.20 5.23 8.69
C GLN A 116 22.25 5.19 7.59
N VAL A 117 22.49 4.00 7.04
CA VAL A 117 23.39 3.80 5.91
C VAL A 117 22.68 3.00 4.84
N GLU A 118 22.72 3.49 3.60
CA GLU A 118 22.04 2.89 2.47
C GLU A 118 23.02 2.62 1.34
N TYR A 119 22.86 1.48 0.67
CA TYR A 119 23.59 1.17 -0.55
C TYR A 119 22.76 0.25 -1.45
N TYR A 120 23.13 0.21 -2.72
CA TYR A 120 22.54 -0.70 -3.70
C TYR A 120 23.51 -1.83 -4.02
N ASP A 121 23.05 -3.07 -3.87
CA ASP A 121 23.82 -4.25 -4.24
C ASP A 121 23.36 -4.75 -5.62
N PRO A 122 24.22 -4.70 -6.66
CA PRO A 122 23.85 -5.08 -8.02
C PRO A 122 23.86 -6.60 -8.24
N ARG A 123 24.11 -7.42 -7.21
CA ARG A 123 24.29 -8.87 -7.34
C ARG A 123 22.98 -9.66 -7.36
N LEU A 124 21.87 -9.03 -7.75
CA LEU A 124 20.61 -9.73 -7.98
C LEU A 124 20.70 -10.55 -9.27
N GLU A 125 20.68 -11.87 -9.15
CA GLU A 125 20.72 -12.78 -10.28
C GLU A 125 19.32 -12.89 -10.92
N ARG A 126 19.28 -12.88 -12.25
CA ARG A 126 18.03 -12.96 -13.04
C ARG A 126 18.10 -14.13 -14.02
N GLU A 127 17.18 -15.07 -13.89
CA GLU A 127 17.01 -16.21 -14.80
C GLU A 127 15.54 -16.28 -15.25
N GLN A 128 15.22 -15.68 -16.41
CA GLN A 128 13.83 -15.49 -16.85
C GLN A 128 13.01 -14.74 -15.79
N THR A 129 12.01 -15.38 -15.18
CA THR A 129 11.20 -14.83 -14.09
C THR A 129 11.82 -15.08 -12.72
N LEU A 130 12.80 -15.97 -12.60
CA LEU A 130 13.44 -16.29 -11.35
C LEU A 130 14.42 -15.18 -10.94
N ARG A 131 14.39 -14.82 -9.65
CA ARG A 131 15.31 -13.89 -9.01
C ARG A 131 15.98 -14.58 -7.83
N LYS A 132 17.30 -14.43 -7.71
CA LYS A 132 18.09 -14.97 -6.59
C LYS A 132 19.03 -13.90 -6.07
N PHE A 133 19.17 -13.82 -4.76
CA PHE A 133 20.11 -12.91 -4.11
C PHE A 133 20.67 -13.52 -2.84
N THR A 134 21.95 -13.31 -2.59
CA THR A 134 22.59 -13.69 -1.34
C THR A 134 23.20 -12.46 -0.69
N TYR A 135 22.61 -12.05 0.42
CA TYR A 135 23.18 -11.05 1.31
C TYR A 135 24.19 -11.70 2.24
N GLU A 136 25.29 -11.00 2.52
CA GLU A 136 26.35 -11.45 3.43
C GLU A 136 26.63 -10.39 4.49
N TRP A 137 26.44 -10.77 5.76
CA TRP A 137 26.88 -10.00 6.92
C TRP A 137 28.32 -10.36 7.26
N ASN A 138 29.15 -9.34 7.40
CA ASN A 138 30.60 -9.45 7.55
C ASN A 138 31.09 -9.43 9.01
N GLY A 139 30.20 -9.26 9.98
CA GLY A 139 30.54 -9.25 11.40
C GLY A 139 31.24 -7.98 11.89
N ASP A 140 31.04 -6.81 11.28
CA ASP A 140 31.72 -5.56 11.70
C ASP A 140 31.48 -5.17 13.15
N PHE A 141 30.33 -5.53 13.68
CA PHE A 141 29.87 -5.05 14.98
C PHE A 141 29.47 -6.19 15.89
N LYS A 142 29.72 -5.98 17.18
CA LYS A 142 28.95 -6.63 18.23
C LYS A 142 27.59 -5.92 18.34
N VAL A 143 26.50 -6.67 18.32
CA VAL A 143 25.12 -6.17 18.33
C VAL A 143 24.33 -6.90 19.41
N GLU A 144 23.64 -6.19 20.29
CA GLU A 144 22.76 -6.82 21.29
C GLU A 144 21.42 -7.27 20.66
N ASN A 145 20.84 -6.45 19.77
CA ASN A 145 19.58 -6.76 19.07
C ASN A 145 19.70 -6.60 17.54
N LEU A 146 20.03 -7.68 16.83
CA LEU A 146 20.04 -7.72 15.36
C LEU A 146 18.71 -8.24 14.81
N VAL A 147 18.13 -7.51 13.86
CA VAL A 147 16.97 -7.94 13.08
C VAL A 147 17.29 -7.80 11.60
N VAL A 148 16.98 -8.83 10.82
CA VAL A 148 17.00 -8.76 9.35
C VAL A 148 15.58 -8.81 8.84
N SER A 149 15.22 -7.88 7.97
CA SER A 149 13.92 -7.81 7.32
C SER A 149 14.09 -7.77 5.81
N VAL A 150 13.26 -8.54 5.10
CA VAL A 150 13.29 -8.61 3.65
C VAL A 150 11.90 -8.29 3.13
N GLN A 151 11.82 -7.28 2.27
CA GLN A 151 10.59 -6.95 1.57
C GLN A 151 10.38 -7.89 0.37
N GLN A 152 9.18 -8.43 0.22
CA GLN A 152 8.77 -9.05 -1.03
C GLN A 152 8.49 -7.95 -2.07
N PRO A 153 9.16 -7.96 -3.24
CA PRO A 153 8.93 -6.95 -4.27
C PRO A 153 7.49 -6.96 -4.77
N ALA A 154 7.01 -5.82 -5.29
CA ALA A 154 5.72 -5.76 -5.95
C ALA A 154 5.62 -6.78 -7.09
N ASN A 155 4.46 -7.41 -7.25
CA ASN A 155 4.18 -8.43 -8.28
C ASN A 155 5.10 -9.65 -8.25
N ALA A 156 5.93 -9.83 -7.20
CA ALA A 156 6.66 -11.05 -6.98
C ALA A 156 5.76 -12.11 -6.33
N GLU A 157 6.00 -13.35 -6.68
CA GLU A 157 5.34 -14.55 -6.15
C GLU A 157 6.39 -15.53 -5.63
N ASN A 158 5.94 -16.52 -4.86
CA ASN A 158 6.77 -17.63 -4.38
C ASN A 158 8.06 -17.19 -3.66
N MET A 159 8.00 -16.05 -2.94
CA MET A 159 9.12 -15.50 -2.17
C MET A 159 9.53 -16.46 -1.05
N GLN A 160 10.83 -16.69 -0.95
CA GLN A 160 11.47 -17.45 0.11
C GLN A 160 12.69 -16.67 0.61
N ALA A 161 12.79 -16.55 1.93
CA ALA A 161 13.96 -15.99 2.61
C ALA A 161 14.44 -17.01 3.66
N TYR A 162 15.74 -17.31 3.69
CA TYR A 162 16.29 -18.31 4.62
C TYR A 162 17.75 -18.02 4.98
N PRO A 163 18.23 -18.50 6.15
CA PRO A 163 17.52 -19.24 7.18
C PRO A 163 16.76 -18.33 8.17
N GLY A 164 15.81 -18.91 8.92
CA GLY A 164 15.25 -18.31 10.15
C GLY A 164 14.24 -17.17 9.97
N PHE A 165 13.71 -16.96 8.76
CA PHE A 165 12.65 -15.99 8.52
C PHE A 165 11.29 -16.57 8.87
N ASP A 166 10.38 -15.69 9.30
CA ASP A 166 8.96 -16.01 9.47
C ASP A 166 8.24 -16.26 8.12
N ALA A 167 6.92 -16.44 8.17
CA ALA A 167 6.09 -16.68 6.99
C ALA A 167 5.80 -15.41 6.16
N GLY A 168 6.35 -14.26 6.53
CA GLY A 168 6.01 -12.97 5.95
C GLY A 168 4.75 -12.36 6.54
N GLN A 169 4.77 -11.05 6.78
CA GLN A 169 3.62 -10.28 7.27
C GLN A 169 3.39 -9.07 6.39
N ARG A 170 2.11 -8.78 6.07
CA ARG A 170 1.76 -7.57 5.35
C ARG A 170 1.74 -6.38 6.29
N LEU A 171 2.51 -5.34 5.97
CA LEU A 171 2.60 -4.11 6.75
C LEU A 171 1.70 -3.01 6.14
N SER A 172 1.68 -1.84 6.78
CA SER A 172 0.80 -0.71 6.45
C SER A 172 1.10 -0.07 5.09
N ASP A 173 2.29 -0.26 4.55
CA ASP A 173 2.68 0.15 3.20
C ASP A 173 2.15 -0.80 2.11
N GLY A 174 1.46 -1.88 2.49
CA GLY A 174 0.87 -2.86 1.57
C GLY A 174 1.81 -4.00 1.18
N PHE A 175 3.09 -3.92 1.51
CA PHE A 175 4.08 -4.95 1.18
C PHE A 175 4.14 -6.06 2.22
N ILE A 176 4.61 -7.24 1.80
CA ILE A 176 4.91 -8.36 2.69
C ILE A 176 6.37 -8.26 3.11
N TYR A 177 6.64 -8.35 4.41
CA TYR A 177 7.98 -8.38 4.97
C TYR A 177 8.22 -9.70 5.70
N PHE A 178 9.31 -10.36 5.34
CA PHE A 178 9.83 -11.53 6.03
C PHE A 178 10.84 -11.06 7.07
N THR A 179 10.68 -11.48 8.32
CA THR A 179 11.57 -11.02 9.41
C THR A 179 12.29 -12.17 10.09
N ASN A 180 13.58 -11.97 10.36
CA ASN A 180 14.41 -12.86 11.18
C ASN A 180 14.99 -12.04 12.37
N PRO A 181 14.49 -12.25 13.60
CA PRO A 181 15.08 -11.67 14.81
C PRO A 181 16.32 -12.48 15.22
N VAL A 182 17.46 -12.17 14.61
CA VAL A 182 18.75 -12.86 14.87
C VAL A 182 19.18 -12.71 16.34
N GLY A 183 18.86 -11.57 16.97
CA GLY A 183 19.18 -11.30 18.36
C GLY A 183 20.64 -10.89 18.55
N LYS A 184 21.28 -11.37 19.62
CA LYS A 184 22.64 -10.99 19.97
C LYS A 184 23.67 -11.64 19.04
N VAL A 185 24.61 -10.82 18.54
CA VAL A 185 25.70 -11.25 17.66
C VAL A 185 27.01 -10.63 18.15
N GLU A 186 28.05 -11.47 18.30
CA GLU A 186 29.39 -10.99 18.63
C GLU A 186 30.14 -10.51 17.38
N ALA A 187 31.07 -9.58 17.56
CA ALA A 187 31.90 -9.09 16.45
C ALA A 187 32.70 -10.23 15.80
N GLY A 188 32.84 -10.16 14.48
CA GLY A 188 33.47 -11.19 13.65
C GLY A 188 32.55 -12.36 13.27
N VAL A 189 31.34 -12.47 13.83
CA VAL A 189 30.37 -13.50 13.43
C VAL A 189 29.71 -13.09 12.11
N THR A 190 29.88 -13.94 11.09
CA THR A 190 29.31 -13.75 9.75
C THR A 190 28.09 -14.65 9.54
N PHE A 191 27.13 -14.19 8.75
CA PHE A 191 26.02 -15.04 8.28
C PHE A 191 25.57 -14.62 6.89
N LYS A 192 24.78 -15.49 6.23
CA LYS A 192 24.21 -15.24 4.92
C LYS A 192 22.70 -15.31 4.96
N VAL A 193 22.06 -14.48 4.16
CA VAL A 193 20.62 -14.53 3.89
C VAL A 193 20.43 -14.78 2.41
N ASN A 194 19.70 -15.84 2.08
CA ASN A 194 19.40 -16.20 0.70
C ASN A 194 17.95 -15.89 0.41
N LEU A 195 17.73 -15.24 -0.73
CA LEU A 195 16.43 -14.86 -1.25
C LEU A 195 16.19 -15.57 -2.57
N ARG A 196 14.96 -16.05 -2.76
CA ARG A 196 14.47 -16.56 -4.04
C ARG A 196 13.04 -16.10 -4.23
N TYR A 197 12.70 -15.57 -5.39
CA TYR A 197 11.33 -15.23 -5.76
C TYR A 197 11.14 -15.26 -7.27
N GLU A 198 9.88 -15.30 -7.70
CA GLU A 198 9.50 -15.31 -9.11
C GLU A 198 8.80 -13.99 -9.42
N LYS A 199 9.19 -13.33 -10.51
CA LYS A 199 8.65 -12.05 -10.94
C LYS A 199 8.66 -11.98 -12.46
N ALA A 200 7.48 -11.77 -13.05
CA ALA A 200 7.29 -11.84 -14.50
C ALA A 200 7.63 -10.53 -15.23
N ASP A 201 7.69 -9.41 -14.51
CA ASP A 201 7.93 -8.07 -15.06
C ASP A 201 9.13 -7.38 -14.36
N ASP A 202 9.50 -6.19 -14.84
CA ASP A 202 10.57 -5.34 -14.27
C ASP A 202 10.01 -4.09 -13.56
N SER A 203 8.73 -4.09 -13.19
CA SER A 203 8.13 -3.02 -12.39
C SER A 203 8.77 -2.93 -11.00
N LEU A 204 8.92 -1.71 -10.48
CA LEU A 204 9.59 -1.45 -9.21
C LEU A 204 8.56 -1.23 -8.09
N SER A 205 8.88 -1.68 -6.88
CA SER A 205 7.94 -1.63 -5.75
C SER A 205 7.51 -0.22 -5.36
N VAL A 206 8.39 0.79 -5.50
CA VAL A 206 8.10 2.18 -5.15
C VAL A 206 6.89 2.74 -5.91
N GLY A 207 6.65 2.28 -7.15
CA GLY A 207 5.49 2.70 -7.95
C GLY A 207 4.16 2.12 -7.49
N MET A 208 4.18 1.17 -6.55
CA MET A 208 3.00 0.44 -6.05
C MET A 208 2.66 0.80 -4.60
N LEU A 209 3.33 1.81 -4.03
CA LEU A 209 2.99 2.34 -2.72
C LEU A 209 1.57 2.94 -2.71
N PRO A 210 0.79 2.74 -1.64
CA PRO A 210 -0.54 3.32 -1.55
C PRO A 210 -0.44 4.85 -1.50
N VAL A 211 -1.14 5.52 -2.42
CA VAL A 211 -1.30 6.97 -2.36
C VAL A 211 -2.32 7.31 -1.27
N GLN A 212 -1.86 7.97 -0.21
CA GLN A 212 -2.78 8.58 0.75
C GLN A 212 -3.22 9.94 0.23
N PRO A 213 -4.52 10.28 0.27
CA PRO A 213 -4.96 11.62 -0.06
C PRO A 213 -4.34 12.61 0.93
N ALA A 214 -3.80 13.72 0.43
CA ALA A 214 -3.11 14.74 1.23
C ALA A 214 -4.02 15.36 2.32
N GLN A 215 -5.34 15.22 2.17
CA GLN A 215 -6.34 15.58 3.17
C GLN A 215 -7.42 14.49 3.22
N PRO A 216 -7.96 14.17 4.40
CA PRO A 216 -9.12 13.31 4.51
C PRO A 216 -10.28 13.92 3.71
N LEU A 217 -10.97 13.10 2.92
CA LEU A 217 -12.14 13.52 2.14
C LEU A 217 -13.28 13.90 3.10
N ASP A 218 -13.44 15.19 3.36
CA ASP A 218 -14.50 15.74 4.20
C ASP A 218 -15.73 16.16 3.37
N GLU A 219 -16.71 16.77 4.03
CA GLU A 219 -17.93 17.28 3.38
C GLU A 219 -17.67 18.51 2.50
N ASN A 220 -16.52 19.18 2.68
CA ASN A 220 -16.11 20.37 1.93
C ASN A 220 -15.24 20.04 0.71
N THR A 221 -15.00 18.75 0.44
CA THR A 221 -14.18 18.32 -0.70
C THR A 221 -14.85 18.73 -2.02
N PRO A 222 -14.18 19.55 -2.86
CA PRO A 222 -14.74 20.01 -4.13
C PRO A 222 -15.20 18.85 -5.03
N GLY A 223 -16.43 18.93 -5.55
CA GLY A 223 -17.01 17.88 -6.40
C GLY A 223 -17.83 16.83 -5.65
N ARG A 224 -17.86 16.85 -4.31
CA ARG A 224 -18.73 15.99 -3.51
C ARG A 224 -20.11 16.64 -3.35
N THR A 225 -21.17 15.98 -3.83
CA THR A 225 -22.55 16.36 -3.50
C THR A 225 -22.95 15.70 -2.18
N ALA A 226 -23.10 16.48 -1.12
CA ALA A 226 -23.60 15.97 0.16
C ALA A 226 -25.06 15.47 0.00
N ALA A 227 -25.40 14.35 0.62
CA ALA A 227 -26.77 13.82 0.59
C ALA A 227 -27.81 14.83 1.15
N SER A 228 -27.38 15.69 2.07
CA SER A 228 -28.16 16.81 2.60
C SER A 228 -28.52 17.87 1.55
N ALA A 229 -27.71 18.03 0.50
CA ALA A 229 -27.98 18.98 -0.60
C ALA A 229 -29.11 18.48 -1.53
N LEU A 230 -29.36 17.16 -1.59
CA LEU A 230 -30.44 16.57 -2.37
C LEU A 230 -31.77 16.52 -1.61
N LEU A 231 -31.73 16.60 -0.27
CA LEU A 231 -32.90 16.58 0.59
C LEU A 231 -33.94 17.68 0.25
N PRO A 232 -33.58 18.97 0.06
CA PRO A 232 -34.56 20.00 -0.30
C PRO A 232 -35.17 19.78 -1.69
N VAL A 233 -34.41 19.24 -2.64
CA VAL A 233 -34.92 18.87 -3.98
C VAL A 233 -35.94 17.74 -3.84
N PHE A 234 -35.62 16.73 -3.06
CA PHE A 234 -36.51 15.59 -2.80
C PHE A 234 -37.81 16.03 -2.10
N LEU A 235 -37.71 16.91 -1.10
CA LEU A 235 -38.87 17.50 -0.41
C LEU A 235 -39.71 18.37 -1.34
N LEU A 236 -39.09 19.14 -2.25
CA LEU A 236 -39.83 19.94 -3.25
C LEU A 236 -40.59 19.04 -4.23
N VAL A 237 -39.98 17.94 -4.70
CA VAL A 237 -40.64 17.00 -5.60
C VAL A 237 -41.82 16.32 -4.90
N ILE A 238 -41.63 15.80 -3.68
CA ILE A 238 -42.70 15.16 -2.92
C ILE A 238 -43.81 16.16 -2.59
N GLY A 239 -43.46 17.35 -2.10
CA GLY A 239 -44.41 18.41 -1.79
C GLY A 239 -45.22 18.84 -3.01
N GLY A 240 -44.57 18.98 -4.17
CA GLY A 240 -45.22 19.27 -5.44
C GLY A 240 -46.21 18.19 -5.87
N VAL A 241 -45.82 16.92 -5.78
CA VAL A 241 -46.70 15.78 -6.10
C VAL A 241 -47.92 15.76 -5.15
N LEU A 242 -47.71 15.93 -3.85
CA LEU A 242 -48.80 15.96 -2.87
C LEU A 242 -49.78 17.11 -3.13
N LEU A 243 -49.28 18.29 -3.52
CA LEU A 243 -50.10 19.44 -3.89
C LEU A 243 -50.98 19.15 -5.11
N VAL A 244 -50.41 18.54 -6.16
CA VAL A 244 -51.15 18.17 -7.36
C VAL A 244 -52.26 17.17 -7.05
N VAL A 245 -51.98 16.18 -6.19
CA VAL A 245 -52.97 15.20 -5.73
C VAL A 245 -54.09 15.86 -4.95
N LEU A 246 -53.76 16.75 -4.00
CA LEU A 246 -54.74 17.46 -3.18
C LEU A 246 -55.65 18.38 -4.01
N VAL A 247 -55.06 19.14 -4.94
CA VAL A 247 -55.81 20.03 -5.84
C VAL A 247 -56.73 19.21 -6.74
N SER A 248 -56.23 18.12 -7.33
CA SER A 248 -57.04 17.23 -8.17
C SER A 248 -58.21 16.63 -7.40
N TRP A 249 -57.96 16.15 -6.18
CA TRP A 249 -59.01 15.61 -5.30
C TRP A 249 -60.06 16.66 -4.92
N PHE A 250 -59.63 17.89 -4.60
CA PHE A 250 -60.54 18.98 -4.24
C PHE A 250 -61.44 19.39 -5.39
N LEU A 251 -60.90 19.51 -6.61
CA LEU A 251 -61.67 19.84 -7.81
C LEU A 251 -62.73 18.75 -8.11
N ILE A 252 -62.35 17.46 -8.02
CA ILE A 252 -63.26 16.33 -8.25
C ILE A 252 -64.40 16.30 -7.20
N ARG A 253 -64.12 16.73 -5.96
CA ARG A 253 -65.13 16.76 -4.89
C ARG A 253 -66.12 17.91 -5.08
N ARG A 254 -65.68 19.06 -5.60
CA ARG A 254 -66.53 20.23 -5.83
C ARG A 254 -67.65 19.96 -6.84
N ASP A 255 -67.38 19.14 -7.85
CA ASP A 255 -68.36 18.76 -8.88
C ASP A 255 -69.44 17.79 -8.36
N ARG A 256 -69.24 17.17 -7.18
CA ARG A 256 -70.20 16.23 -6.57
C ARG A 256 -71.23 16.88 -5.65
N GLU A 257 -71.06 18.14 -5.26
CA GLU A 257 -71.98 18.84 -4.34
C GLU A 257 -73.00 19.75 -5.06
N GLY A 258 -72.98 19.81 -6.40
CA GLY A 258 -73.82 20.69 -7.23
C GLY A 258 -75.15 20.14 -7.75
N SER A 259 -75.67 19.00 -7.25
CA SER A 259 -76.91 18.40 -7.76
C SER A 259 -77.97 18.19 -6.66
N SER A 260 -78.75 19.24 -6.34
CA SER A 260 -79.98 19.11 -5.54
C SER A 260 -81.10 18.41 -6.33
N PRO A 261 -81.91 17.53 -5.72
CA PRO A 261 -82.92 16.75 -6.45
C PRO A 261 -84.22 17.55 -6.64
N ALA A 262 -84.58 17.81 -7.89
CA ALA A 262 -85.86 18.44 -8.23
C ALA A 262 -87.04 17.46 -8.08
N ARG A 263 -87.88 17.75 -7.08
CA ARG A 263 -89.35 17.64 -7.01
C ARG A 263 -90.07 16.56 -7.86
N ARG A 264 -90.57 15.57 -7.13
CA ARG A 264 -91.58 14.56 -7.52
C ARG A 264 -92.90 15.24 -7.94
N TYR A 265 -93.32 15.07 -9.21
CA TYR A 265 -94.72 15.24 -9.60
C TYR A 265 -95.28 13.93 -10.14
N ARG A 266 -96.47 13.61 -9.64
CA ARG A 266 -97.19 12.35 -9.72
C ARG A 266 -98.17 12.43 -10.89
N HIS A 267 -98.07 11.54 -11.89
CA HIS A 267 -99.23 11.15 -12.69
C HIS A 267 -99.16 9.67 -13.11
N LYS A 268 -100.36 9.12 -13.30
CA LYS A 268 -100.75 7.73 -13.16
C LYS A 268 -100.41 6.88 -14.41
N ARG A 269 -100.09 5.62 -14.14
CA ARG A 269 -100.13 4.42 -15.01
C ARG A 269 -101.53 4.23 -15.65
N PRO A 270 -101.70 3.45 -16.75
CA PRO A 270 -101.13 2.10 -16.88
C PRO A 270 -100.63 1.61 -18.26
N ALA A 271 -99.76 0.60 -18.14
CA ALA A 271 -99.56 -0.60 -18.97
C ALA A 271 -99.51 -0.47 -20.51
N ALA A 272 -98.29 -0.54 -21.05
CA ALA A 272 -97.99 -1.35 -22.22
C ALA A 272 -96.51 -1.78 -22.16
N ALA A 273 -96.25 -3.02 -22.53
CA ALA A 273 -94.99 -3.71 -22.37
C ALA A 273 -94.02 -3.44 -23.53
N ARG A 274 -92.73 -3.42 -23.17
CA ARG A 274 -91.51 -3.64 -24.00
C ARG A 274 -91.13 -2.54 -25.00
N ILE A 275 -89.94 -1.95 -24.80
CA ILE A 275 -88.78 -2.06 -25.70
C ILE A 275 -87.53 -1.43 -25.05
N ALA A 276 -86.43 -2.20 -25.17
CA ALA A 276 -85.00 -1.89 -25.22
C ALA A 276 -84.35 -1.03 -24.14
N GLU A 277 -83.75 -1.75 -23.19
CA GLU A 277 -82.51 -1.40 -22.52
C GLU A 277 -81.35 -1.63 -23.51
N GLU A 278 -80.64 -0.57 -23.91
CA GLU A 278 -79.51 -0.66 -24.84
C GLU A 278 -78.24 -1.04 -24.08
N VAL A 279 -78.11 -2.33 -23.75
CA VAL A 279 -76.84 -2.92 -23.30
C VAL A 279 -76.08 -3.36 -24.54
N SER A 280 -75.11 -2.58 -24.98
CA SER A 280 -74.23 -2.98 -26.09
C SER A 280 -73.31 -4.13 -25.61
N PRO A 281 -73.36 -5.33 -26.25
CA PRO A 281 -72.51 -6.44 -25.84
C PRO A 281 -71.06 -6.12 -26.19
N VAL A 282 -70.17 -6.24 -25.20
CA VAL A 282 -68.74 -6.07 -25.39
C VAL A 282 -68.18 -7.31 -26.10
N VAL A 283 -67.78 -7.16 -27.36
CA VAL A 283 -67.19 -8.24 -28.17
C VAL A 283 -65.66 -8.25 -28.01
N TYR A 284 -65.09 -9.43 -27.81
CA TYR A 284 -63.63 -9.64 -27.74
C TYR A 284 -63.14 -10.49 -28.92
N CYS A 285 -61.92 -10.23 -29.37
CA CYS A 285 -61.30 -11.02 -30.43
C CYS A 285 -60.90 -12.41 -29.91
N HIS A 286 -61.41 -13.47 -30.55
CA HIS A 286 -61.11 -14.86 -30.19
C HIS A 286 -59.63 -15.27 -30.41
N GLN A 287 -58.87 -14.51 -31.21
CA GLN A 287 -57.49 -14.87 -31.56
C GLN A 287 -56.45 -14.10 -30.76
N CYS A 288 -56.70 -12.85 -30.39
CA CYS A 288 -55.72 -12.02 -29.65
C CYS A 288 -56.25 -11.46 -28.31
N GLY A 289 -57.51 -11.74 -27.95
CA GLY A 289 -58.12 -11.36 -26.67
C GLY A 289 -58.44 -9.88 -26.49
N ARG A 290 -58.13 -9.01 -27.46
CA ARG A 290 -58.42 -7.58 -27.36
C ARG A 290 -59.89 -7.26 -27.60
N ARG A 291 -60.40 -6.27 -26.87
CA ARG A 291 -61.76 -5.74 -26.99
C ARG A 291 -61.94 -5.06 -28.35
N ALA A 292 -63.06 -5.34 -29.02
CA ALA A 292 -63.49 -4.65 -30.22
C ALA A 292 -64.47 -3.52 -29.87
N GLU A 293 -64.48 -2.46 -30.68
CA GLU A 293 -65.46 -1.38 -30.54
C GLU A 293 -66.78 -1.76 -31.21
N ALA A 294 -67.87 -1.12 -30.78
CA ALA A 294 -69.18 -1.33 -31.36
C ALA A 294 -69.16 -0.96 -32.87
N GLY A 295 -69.36 -1.96 -33.73
CA GLY A 295 -69.40 -1.79 -35.19
C GLY A 295 -68.26 -2.46 -35.95
N ASP A 296 -67.17 -2.88 -35.31
CA ASP A 296 -66.03 -3.50 -36.00
C ASP A 296 -66.39 -4.86 -36.63
N LEU A 297 -65.99 -5.08 -37.89
CA LEU A 297 -66.10 -6.35 -38.60
C LEU A 297 -64.82 -7.20 -38.49
N PHE A 298 -63.68 -6.53 -38.34
CA PHE A 298 -62.35 -7.14 -38.22
C PHE A 298 -61.63 -6.56 -37.01
N CYS A 299 -60.78 -7.36 -36.36
CA CYS A 299 -59.94 -6.89 -35.28
C CYS A 299 -58.90 -5.90 -35.80
N ARG A 300 -58.90 -4.67 -35.28
CA ARG A 300 -57.93 -3.63 -35.68
C ARG A 300 -56.47 -3.98 -35.35
N THR A 301 -56.23 -4.94 -34.47
CA THR A 301 -54.87 -5.34 -34.05
C THR A 301 -54.31 -6.50 -34.89
N CYS A 302 -55.12 -7.52 -35.20
CA CYS A 302 -54.64 -8.73 -35.89
C CYS A 302 -55.33 -9.00 -37.23
N GLY A 303 -56.29 -8.18 -37.65
CA GLY A 303 -56.98 -8.28 -38.94
C GLY A 303 -57.99 -9.43 -39.07
N VAL A 304 -58.17 -10.27 -38.04
CA VAL A 304 -59.10 -11.41 -38.12
C VAL A 304 -60.56 -10.95 -38.05
N ARG A 305 -61.45 -11.61 -38.79
CA ARG A 305 -62.89 -11.33 -38.78
C ARG A 305 -63.50 -11.69 -37.43
N LEU A 306 -64.23 -10.76 -36.82
CA LEU A 306 -64.88 -10.98 -35.53
C LEU A 306 -66.15 -11.82 -35.74
N ARG A 307 -66.35 -12.83 -34.89
CA ARG A 307 -67.59 -13.60 -34.83
C ARG A 307 -68.55 -12.84 -33.93
N LYS A 308 -69.68 -12.39 -34.49
CA LYS A 308 -70.81 -11.85 -33.73
C LYS A 308 -71.73 -13.04 -33.45
N GLU A 309 -71.95 -13.37 -32.19
CA GLU A 309 -73.05 -14.24 -31.76
C GLU A 309 -74.33 -13.40 -31.61
#